data_AF-H1KBU8-F1
#
_entry.id   AF-H1KBU8-F1
#
_cell.length_a   1.000
_cell.length_b   1.000
_cell.length_c   1.000
_cell.angle_alpha   90.00
_cell.angle_beta   90.00
_cell.angle_gamma   90.00
#
_symmetry.space_group_name_H-M   'P 1'
#
loop_
_entity.id
_entity.type
_entity.pdbx_description
1 polymer ?
#
loop_
_entity_poly.entity_id
_entity_poly.type
_entity_poly.pdbx_seq_one_letter_code
_entity_poly.pdbx_strand_id
1 'polypeptide(L)'
;MPTRPLDAPGTAPETLSRAVERVAVTPSTGGTAIAAGTLFVSDTDTHRILRIAPDGTVSSLIEDPRLLWVDAMWIDATGRLWMPAAQINRLALFRGGTSRMRYPVEVHTLQVGAEPPPNDHR
;
A
#
# COMPACT_ATOMS: atom_id res chain seq x y z
N MET A 1 -14.67 10.69 -5.32
CA MET A 1 -14.67 11.20 -6.71
C MET A 1 -15.27 10.16 -7.64
N PRO A 2 -16.15 10.50 -8.59
CA PRO A 2 -16.66 9.53 -9.55
C PRO A 2 -15.53 9.08 -10.49
N THR A 3 -15.31 7.76 -10.62
CA THR A 3 -14.29 7.17 -11.53
C THR A 3 -14.66 7.27 -13.01
N ARG A 4 -15.93 7.60 -13.32
CA ARG A 4 -16.48 7.69 -14.68
C ARG A 4 -15.59 8.43 -15.71
N PRO A 5 -14.89 9.54 -15.37
CA PRO A 5 -13.98 10.19 -16.31
C PRO A 5 -12.76 9.32 -16.70
N LEU A 6 -12.29 8.44 -15.82
CA LEU A 6 -11.21 7.48 -16.11
C LEU A 6 -11.68 6.37 -17.08
N ASP A 7 -12.94 5.96 -16.94
CA ASP A 7 -13.52 4.87 -17.72
C ASP A 7 -13.99 5.31 -19.12
N ALA A 8 -14.01 6.61 -19.40
CA ALA A 8 -14.51 7.18 -20.65
C ALA A 8 -13.36 7.46 -21.65
N PRO A 9 -13.27 6.71 -22.78
CA PRO A 9 -12.27 6.97 -23.80
C PRO A 9 -12.40 8.39 -24.37
N GLY A 10 -11.26 9.08 -24.53
CA GLY A 10 -11.23 10.45 -25.05
C GLY A 10 -11.45 11.56 -24.03
N THR A 11 -11.53 11.25 -22.74
CA THR A 11 -11.54 12.28 -21.70
C THR A 11 -10.26 13.09 -21.75
N ALA A 12 -10.39 14.42 -21.90
CA ALA A 12 -9.25 15.33 -21.96
C ALA A 12 -8.44 15.31 -20.64
N PRO A 13 -7.08 15.34 -20.69
CA PRO A 13 -6.23 15.33 -19.51
C PRO A 13 -6.57 16.42 -18.48
N GLU A 14 -6.98 17.60 -18.93
CA GLU A 14 -7.33 18.73 -18.07
C GLU A 14 -8.61 18.47 -17.27
N THR A 15 -9.54 17.71 -17.85
CA THR A 15 -10.76 17.29 -17.17
C THR A 15 -10.46 16.24 -16.10
N LEU A 16 -9.56 15.30 -16.39
CA LEU A 16 -9.09 14.33 -15.38
C LEU A 16 -8.36 15.04 -14.24
N SER A 17 -7.45 15.97 -14.56
CA SER A 17 -6.67 16.71 -13.58
C SER A 17 -7.54 17.54 -12.61
N ARG A 18 -8.61 18.18 -13.10
CA ARG A 18 -9.56 18.90 -12.23
C ARG A 18 -10.43 17.99 -11.36
N ALA A 19 -10.55 16.70 -11.69
CA ALA A 19 -11.39 15.74 -10.99
C ALA A 19 -10.65 14.96 -9.90
N VAL A 20 -9.32 15.08 -9.82
CA VAL A 20 -8.52 14.44 -8.76
C VAL A 20 -8.31 15.38 -7.58
N GLU A 21 -8.25 14.78 -6.40
CA GLU A 21 -7.90 15.47 -5.16
C GLU A 21 -6.68 14.80 -4.54
N ARG A 22 -5.81 15.60 -3.95
CA ARG A 22 -4.66 15.10 -3.22
C ARG A 22 -5.07 14.75 -1.79
N VAL A 23 -5.14 13.45 -1.50
CA VAL A 23 -5.57 12.94 -0.18
C VAL A 23 -4.47 13.04 0.87
N ALA A 24 -3.23 12.63 0.56
CA ALA A 24 -2.13 12.66 1.51
C ALA A 24 -0.75 12.68 0.82
N VAL A 25 0.29 13.07 1.57
CA VAL A 25 1.69 12.77 1.23
C VAL A 25 2.06 11.46 1.89
N THR A 26 2.67 10.57 1.13
CA THR A 26 3.21 9.31 1.63
C THR A 26 4.73 9.39 1.72
N PRO A 27 5.36 8.60 2.62
CA PRO A 27 6.80 8.35 2.56
C PRO A 27 7.14 7.50 1.32
N SER A 28 8.42 7.13 1.21
CA SER A 28 8.84 6.04 0.32
C SER A 28 7.96 4.82 0.58
N THR A 29 7.22 4.43 -0.45
CA THR A 29 6.18 3.41 -0.34
C THR A 29 6.61 2.16 -1.08
N GLY A 30 6.53 1.02 -0.41
CA GLY A 30 6.61 -0.29 -1.06
C GLY A 30 5.28 -0.57 -1.74
N GLY A 31 4.38 -1.17 -0.96
CA GLY A 31 3.02 -1.50 -1.35
C GLY A 31 1.95 -0.63 -0.72
N THR A 32 0.77 -0.72 -1.32
CA THR A 32 -0.47 -0.15 -0.77
C THR A 32 -1.62 -1.14 -0.88
N ALA A 33 -2.56 -1.07 0.05
CA ALA A 33 -3.87 -1.71 -0.07
C ALA A 33 -4.96 -0.70 0.32
N ILE A 34 -6.22 -0.95 -0.06
CA ILE A 34 -7.34 -0.08 0.29
C ILE A 34 -8.54 -0.91 0.74
N ALA A 35 -9.22 -0.47 1.79
CA ALA A 35 -10.47 -1.06 2.26
C ALA A 35 -11.36 0.03 2.88
N ALA A 36 -12.65 0.03 2.54
CA ALA A 36 -13.62 1.03 3.00
C ALA A 36 -13.14 2.50 2.88
N GLY A 37 -12.37 2.83 1.83
CA GLY A 37 -11.79 4.17 1.60
C GLY A 37 -10.56 4.51 2.45
N THR A 38 -10.13 3.62 3.35
CA THR A 38 -8.87 3.76 4.10
C THR A 38 -7.74 3.13 3.32
N LEU A 39 -6.66 3.89 3.07
CA LEU A 39 -5.43 3.37 2.48
C LEU A 39 -4.51 2.82 3.56
N PHE A 40 -3.89 1.68 3.28
CA PHE A 40 -2.80 1.10 4.04
C PHE A 40 -1.53 1.26 3.21
N VAL A 41 -0.50 1.88 3.78
CA VAL A 41 0.72 2.26 3.06
C VAL A 41 1.94 1.70 3.78
N SER A 42 2.82 0.99 3.07
CA SER A 42 4.08 0.51 3.62
C SER A 42 5.13 1.60 3.61
N ASP A 43 5.45 2.18 4.76
CA ASP A 43 6.59 3.07 4.95
C ASP A 43 7.88 2.24 5.01
N THR A 44 8.64 2.28 3.90
CA THR A 44 9.90 1.54 3.77
C THR A 44 11.06 2.15 4.54
N ASP A 45 10.92 3.41 4.96
CA ASP A 45 11.98 4.15 5.65
C ASP A 45 11.98 3.82 7.14
N THR A 46 10.79 3.59 7.72
CA THR A 46 10.63 3.37 9.16
C THR A 46 10.05 2.00 9.57
N HIS A 47 9.87 1.07 8.62
CA HIS A 47 9.28 -0.26 8.86
C HIS A 47 7.88 -0.19 9.50
N ARG A 48 7.06 0.75 8.99
CA ARG A 48 5.69 0.95 9.45
C ARG A 48 4.69 0.59 8.37
N ILE A 49 3.50 0.17 8.80
CA ILE A 49 2.31 0.34 7.98
C ILE A 49 1.56 1.56 8.50
N LEU A 50 1.22 2.46 7.60
CA LEU A 50 0.40 3.64 7.87
C LEU A 50 -1.04 3.37 7.45
N ARG A 51 -1.99 3.96 8.18
CA ARG A 51 -3.40 4.13 7.80
C ARG A 51 -3.61 5.57 7.37
N ILE A 52 -4.24 5.76 6.22
CA ILE A 52 -4.66 7.06 5.73
C ILE A 52 -6.17 7.00 5.56
N ALA A 53 -6.89 7.72 6.41
CA ALA A 53 -8.35 7.79 6.36
C ALA A 53 -8.83 8.56 5.10
N PRO A 54 -10.12 8.43 4.71
CA PRO A 54 -10.66 9.15 3.55
C PRO A 54 -10.54 10.68 3.62
N ASP A 55 -10.43 11.24 4.83
CA ASP A 55 -10.23 12.67 5.07
C ASP A 55 -8.75 13.11 4.99
N GLY A 56 -7.84 12.18 4.67
CA GLY A 56 -6.40 12.41 4.58
C GLY A 56 -5.65 12.26 5.90
N THR A 57 -6.33 11.96 7.02
CA THR A 57 -5.66 11.77 8.32
C THR A 57 -4.73 10.56 8.29
N VAL A 58 -3.44 10.78 8.55
CA VAL A 58 -2.40 9.74 8.59
C VAL A 58 -2.16 9.30 10.03
N SER A 59 -2.11 7.99 10.26
CA SER A 59 -1.75 7.38 11.54
C SER A 59 -0.89 6.12 11.33
N SER A 60 -0.08 5.76 12.31
CA SER A 60 0.62 4.46 12.28
C SER A 60 -0.33 3.35 12.70
N LEU A 61 -0.41 2.28 11.90
CA LEU A 61 -1.11 1.06 12.25
C LEU A 61 -0.23 0.12 13.08
N ILE A 62 0.98 -0.11 12.59
CA ILE A 62 1.96 -0.99 13.23
C ILE A 62 3.36 -0.54 12.83
N GLU A 63 4.31 -0.73 13.74
CA GLU A 63 5.75 -0.58 13.53
C GLU A 63 6.41 -1.86 14.02
N ASP A 64 7.14 -2.54 13.15
CA ASP A 64 7.87 -3.75 13.52
C ASP A 64 9.09 -3.90 12.59
N PRO A 65 10.31 -4.11 13.13
CA PRO A 65 11.53 -4.21 12.33
C PRO A 65 11.54 -5.39 11.34
N ARG A 66 10.60 -6.34 11.46
CA ARG A 66 10.41 -7.43 10.50
C ARG A 66 9.71 -6.98 9.22
N LEU A 67 9.00 -5.84 9.24
CA LEU A 67 8.27 -5.28 8.10
C LEU A 67 9.21 -4.55 7.12
N LEU A 68 10.19 -5.29 6.62
CA LEU A 68 11.18 -4.81 5.67
C LEU A 68 10.59 -4.79 4.27
N TRP A 69 10.24 -3.59 3.80
CA TRP A 69 9.74 -3.34 2.45
C TRP A 69 8.57 -4.24 2.08
N VAL A 70 7.40 -3.92 2.63
CA VAL A 70 6.17 -4.64 2.31
C VAL A 70 5.67 -4.16 0.96
N ASP A 71 5.74 -4.99 -0.08
CA ASP A 71 5.58 -4.57 -1.48
C ASP A 71 4.17 -4.84 -2.05
N ALA A 72 3.61 -6.03 -1.81
CA ALA A 72 2.33 -6.44 -2.37
C ALA A 72 1.32 -6.69 -1.24
N MET A 73 0.89 -5.63 -0.55
CA MET A 73 -0.14 -5.75 0.47
C MET A 73 -1.49 -6.14 -0.15
N TRP A 74 -2.22 -6.98 0.56
CA TRP A 74 -3.52 -7.48 0.13
C TRP A 74 -4.48 -7.57 1.32
N ILE A 75 -5.76 -7.28 1.12
CA ILE A 75 -6.78 -7.42 2.15
C ILE A 75 -7.78 -8.47 1.69
N ASP A 76 -7.95 -9.53 2.46
CA ASP A 76 -8.91 -10.59 2.11
C ASP A 76 -10.35 -10.25 2.57
N ALA A 77 -11.31 -11.07 2.14
CA ALA A 77 -12.73 -10.91 2.47
C ALA A 77 -13.05 -11.06 3.98
N THR A 78 -12.10 -11.49 4.80
CA THR A 78 -12.25 -11.54 6.27
C THR A 78 -11.73 -10.27 6.95
N GLY A 79 -11.24 -9.30 6.19
CA GLY A 79 -10.67 -8.06 6.69
C GLY A 79 -9.28 -8.24 7.30
N ARG A 80 -8.53 -9.24 6.83
CA ARG A 80 -7.13 -9.45 7.20
C ARG A 80 -6.21 -8.83 6.16
N LEU A 81 -5.29 -7.99 6.62
CA LEU A 81 -4.22 -7.42 5.81
C LEU A 81 -3.05 -8.40 5.78
N TRP A 82 -2.65 -8.80 4.58
CA TRP A 82 -1.48 -9.60 4.25
C TRP A 82 -0.33 -8.70 3.86
N MET A 83 0.85 -8.96 4.43
CA MET A 83 2.03 -8.10 4.36
C MET A 83 3.28 -8.92 4.03
N PRO A 84 3.54 -9.21 2.74
CA PRO A 84 4.78 -9.86 2.31
C PRO A 84 5.97 -8.92 2.50
N ALA A 85 6.84 -9.19 3.49
CA ALA A 85 8.03 -8.39 3.78
C ALA A 85 9.19 -8.84 2.86
N ALA A 86 9.16 -8.34 1.62
CA ALA A 86 9.99 -8.82 0.53
C ALA A 86 11.49 -8.50 0.68
N GLN A 87 11.86 -7.61 1.61
CA GLN A 87 13.25 -7.21 1.85
C GLN A 87 13.96 -6.66 0.59
N ILE A 88 13.24 -5.97 -0.31
CA ILE A 88 13.76 -5.50 -1.62
C ILE A 88 15.01 -4.62 -1.44
N ASN A 89 15.06 -3.79 -0.39
CA ASN A 89 16.24 -3.00 -0.02
C ASN A 89 17.51 -3.85 0.19
N ARG A 90 17.40 -5.16 0.43
CA ARG A 90 18.53 -6.06 0.64
C ARG A 90 19.00 -6.77 -0.62
N LEU A 91 18.31 -6.63 -1.76
CA LEU A 91 18.75 -7.24 -3.01
C LEU A 91 20.08 -6.65 -3.49
N ALA A 92 20.81 -7.43 -4.29
CA ALA A 92 22.12 -7.04 -4.83
C ALA A 92 22.10 -5.67 -5.53
N LEU A 93 20.99 -5.37 -6.23
CA LEU A 93 20.72 -4.08 -6.87
C LEU A 93 20.90 -2.88 -5.92
N PHE A 94 20.53 -3.04 -4.64
CA PHE A 94 20.57 -1.98 -3.62
C PHE A 94 21.73 -2.14 -2.62
N ARG A 95 22.61 -3.12 -2.84
CA ARG A 95 23.66 -3.53 -1.89
C ARG A 95 25.01 -3.74 -2.58
N GLY A 96 25.31 -2.94 -3.61
CA GLY A 96 26.62 -2.94 -4.27
C GLY A 96 26.95 -4.28 -4.94
N GLY A 97 25.96 -4.95 -5.54
CA GLY A 97 26.14 -6.20 -6.28
C GLY A 97 26.07 -7.48 -5.44
N THR A 98 25.99 -7.39 -4.11
CA THR A 98 25.86 -8.57 -3.24
C THR A 98 24.55 -8.57 -2.46
N SER A 99 23.71 -9.59 -2.63
CA SER A 99 22.45 -9.71 -1.89
C SER A 99 22.71 -9.93 -0.39
N ARG A 100 21.93 -9.23 0.44
CA ARG A 100 21.88 -9.39 1.90
C ARG A 100 20.51 -9.90 2.38
N MET A 101 19.68 -10.41 1.46
CA MET A 101 18.36 -10.93 1.81
C MET A 101 18.51 -12.10 2.78
N ARG A 102 17.60 -12.19 3.76
CA ARG A 102 17.57 -13.31 4.72
C ARG A 102 16.34 -14.16 4.46
N TYR A 103 16.57 -15.46 4.35
CA TYR A 103 15.53 -16.47 4.23
C TYR A 103 15.19 -17.08 5.61
N PRO A 104 13.95 -17.56 5.82
CA PRO A 104 12.83 -17.44 4.88
C PRO A 104 12.37 -15.99 4.71
N VAL A 105 11.79 -15.68 3.54
CA VAL A 105 11.04 -14.42 3.38
C VAL A 105 9.71 -14.61 4.09
N GLU A 106 9.33 -13.64 4.92
CA GLU A 106 8.16 -13.76 5.78
C GLU A 106 6.96 -13.01 5.20
N VAL A 107 5.78 -13.61 5.39
CA VAL A 107 4.50 -12.94 5.15
C VAL A 107 3.83 -12.78 6.49
N HIS A 108 3.59 -11.53 6.88
CA HIS A 108 2.88 -11.19 8.11
C HIS A 108 1.41 -10.92 7.82
N THR A 109 0.58 -11.07 8.85
CA THR A 109 -0.84 -10.70 8.73
C THR A 109 -1.29 -9.92 9.95
N LEU A 110 -2.27 -9.04 9.75
CA LEU A 110 -2.90 -8.26 10.82
C LEU A 110 -4.38 -8.11 10.52
N GLN A 111 -5.22 -8.29 11.54
CA GLN A 111 -6.65 -8.02 11.39
C GLN A 111 -6.88 -6.51 11.35
N VAL A 112 -7.50 -6.02 10.28
CA VAL A 112 -7.83 -4.59 10.11
C VAL A 112 -9.33 -4.32 10.13
N GLY A 113 -10.16 -5.37 10.03
CA GLY A 113 -11.62 -5.27 10.19
C GLY A 113 -12.31 -4.47 9.09
N ALA A 114 -11.66 -4.35 7.93
CA ALA A 114 -12.17 -3.63 6.77
C ALA A 114 -12.10 -4.56 5.56
N GLU A 115 -13.23 -4.75 4.89
CA GLU A 115 -13.31 -5.56 3.68
C GLU A 115 -12.84 -4.78 2.45
N PRO A 116 -12.24 -5.46 1.45
CA PRO A 116 -11.85 -4.82 0.21
C PRO A 116 -13.08 -4.33 -0.58
N PRO A 117 -12.90 -3.43 -1.54
CA PRO A 117 -13.99 -2.97 -2.40
C PRO A 117 -14.73 -4.14 -3.11
N PRO A 118 -16.05 -4.04 -3.38
CA PRO A 118 -16.82 -5.14 -3.99
C PRO A 118 -16.40 -5.55 -5.41
N ASN A 119 -15.58 -4.74 -6.07
CA ASN A 119 -14.99 -4.99 -7.38
C ASN A 119 -13.57 -5.57 -7.30
N ASP A 120 -13.01 -5.69 -6.10
CA ASP A 120 -11.72 -6.35 -5.87
C ASP A 120 -11.90 -7.87 -5.83
N HIS A 121 -10.92 -8.62 -6.33
CA HIS A 121 -10.85 -10.10 -6.34
C HIS A 121 -12.00 -10.84 -7.06
N ARG A 122 -12.64 -10.20 -8.05
CA ARG A 122 -13.55 -10.91 -8.98
C ARG A 122 -12.79 -11.69 -10.05
#